data_AF-A0A971S5V4-F1
#
_entry.id   AF-A0A971S5V4-F1
#
_cell.length_a   1.000
_cell.length_b   1.000
_cell.length_c   1.000
_cell.angle_alpha   90.00
_cell.angle_beta   90.00
_cell.angle_gamma   90.00
#
_symmetry.space_group_name_H-M   'P 1'
#
loop_
_entity.id
_entity.type
_entity.pdbx_description
1 polymer ?
#
loop_
_entity_poly.entity_id
_entity_poly.type
_entity_poly.pdbx_seq_one_letter_code
_entity_poly.pdbx_strand_id
1 'polypeptide(L)'
;MFNPQDYAYQIEVTVKATFKCDKYGLGGIADANFIKRDPFIAIAFVLGNFYNRADATFKEKIDDFIGKYYIEMGKSMEEMGEEKVKSLVKDFHQIVSTI
;
A
#
# COMPACT_ATOMS: atom_id res chain seq x y z
N MET A 1 19.57 3.37 9.15
CA MET A 1 19.39 1.91 9.17
C MET A 1 17.97 1.65 8.71
N PHE A 2 17.79 0.76 7.75
CA PHE A 2 16.47 0.41 7.23
C PHE A 2 15.55 -0.03 8.37
N ASN A 3 14.41 0.63 8.52
CA ASN A 3 13.37 0.24 9.47
C ASN A 3 12.04 0.02 8.74
N PRO A 4 11.71 -1.24 8.39
CA PRO A 4 10.45 -1.58 7.73
C PRO A 4 9.20 -1.10 8.47
N GLN A 5 9.28 -0.98 9.80
CA GLN A 5 8.13 -0.59 10.62
C GLN A 5 7.66 0.84 10.32
N ASP A 6 8.60 1.76 10.02
CA ASP A 6 8.27 3.16 9.74
C ASP A 6 7.53 3.30 8.40
N TYR A 7 7.89 2.48 7.41
CA TYR A 7 7.20 2.39 6.13
C TYR A 7 5.83 1.73 6.26
N ALA A 8 5.72 0.67 7.07
CA ALA A 8 4.45 0.02 7.34
C ALA A 8 3.45 0.96 8.04
N TYR A 9 3.92 1.79 8.96
CA TYR A 9 3.09 2.79 9.62
C TYR A 9 2.54 3.85 8.66
N GLN A 10 3.32 4.28 7.67
CA GLN A 10 2.87 5.22 6.65
C GLN A 10 1.70 4.66 5.82
N ILE A 11 1.80 3.39 5.42
CA ILE A 11 0.69 2.70 4.74
C ILE A 11 -0.50 2.53 5.68
N GLU A 12 -0.28 2.16 6.96
CA GLU A 12 -1.36 2.01 7.96
C GLU A 12 -2.21 3.28 8.10
N VAL A 13 -1.57 4.45 8.19
CA VAL A 13 -2.25 5.75 8.24
C VAL A 13 -3.17 5.93 7.03
N THR A 14 -2.67 5.60 5.84
CA THR A 14 -3.43 5.70 4.59
C THR A 14 -4.62 4.72 4.55
N VAL A 15 -4.42 3.47 4.98
CA VAL A 15 -5.49 2.47 5.06
C VAL A 15 -6.59 2.92 6.01
N LYS A 16 -6.22 3.35 7.22
CA LYS A 16 -7.20 3.83 8.22
C LYS A 16 -7.98 5.04 7.73
N ALA A 17 -7.31 5.99 7.10
CA ALA A 17 -7.96 7.18 6.53
C ALA A 17 -8.93 6.79 5.40
N THR A 18 -8.51 5.90 4.49
CA THR A 18 -9.33 5.47 3.34
C THR A 18 -10.61 4.76 3.79
N PHE A 19 -10.49 3.86 4.77
CA PHE A 19 -11.60 3.01 5.21
C PHE A 19 -12.32 3.53 6.46
N LYS A 20 -11.89 4.67 7.02
CA LYS A 20 -12.41 5.25 8.26
C LYS A 20 -12.45 4.24 9.41
N CYS A 21 -11.36 3.51 9.59
CA CYS A 21 -11.24 2.44 10.57
C CYS A 21 -10.06 2.65 11.52
N ASP A 22 -10.10 1.95 12.66
CA ASP A 22 -9.05 1.96 13.67
C ASP A 22 -8.07 0.80 13.49
N LYS A 23 -7.13 0.67 14.44
CA LYS A 23 -6.20 -0.46 14.51
C LYS A 23 -6.98 -1.77 14.51
N TYR A 24 -6.52 -2.75 13.72
CA TYR A 24 -7.18 -4.04 13.48
C TYR A 24 -8.45 -3.99 12.63
N GLY A 25 -8.81 -2.82 12.09
CA GLY A 25 -9.85 -2.70 11.07
C GLY A 25 -9.58 -3.59 9.86
N LEU A 26 -10.64 -3.91 9.10
CA LEU A 26 -10.58 -4.78 7.92
C LEU A 26 -10.01 -6.19 8.23
N GLY A 27 -10.36 -6.74 9.39
CA GLY A 27 -9.89 -8.07 9.80
C GLY A 27 -8.39 -8.13 10.11
N GLY A 28 -7.79 -7.01 10.55
CA GLY A 28 -6.38 -6.94 10.90
C GLY A 28 -5.47 -6.31 9.83
N ILE A 29 -6.00 -5.96 8.65
CA ILE A 29 -5.20 -5.35 7.57
C ILE A 29 -4.72 -3.95 7.95
N ALA A 30 -5.52 -3.18 8.71
CA ALA A 30 -5.15 -1.87 9.25
C ALA A 30 -4.26 -1.98 10.51
N ASP A 31 -3.17 -2.73 10.42
CA ASP A 31 -2.13 -2.88 11.46
C ASP A 31 -0.75 -2.90 10.78
N ALA A 32 0.15 -1.99 11.18
CA ALA A 32 1.51 -1.94 10.64
C ALA A 32 2.28 -3.27 10.77
N ASN A 33 1.97 -4.12 11.76
CA ASN A 33 2.63 -5.44 11.84
C ASN A 33 2.19 -6.38 10.72
N PHE A 34 0.91 -6.36 10.36
CA PHE A 34 0.41 -7.08 9.20
C PHE A 34 1.02 -6.50 7.92
N ILE A 35 0.97 -5.18 7.76
CA ILE A 35 1.45 -4.47 6.57
C ILE A 35 2.94 -4.68 6.35
N LYS A 36 3.74 -4.74 7.42
CA LYS A 36 5.18 -5.04 7.30
C LYS A 36 5.43 -6.41 6.67
N ARG A 37 4.59 -7.40 7.00
CA ARG A 37 4.67 -8.78 6.48
C ARG A 37 4.04 -8.92 5.10
N ASP A 38 2.94 -8.22 4.85
CA ASP A 38 2.12 -8.34 3.63
C ASP A 38 1.72 -6.95 3.07
N PRO A 39 2.67 -6.09 2.68
CA PRO A 39 2.39 -4.69 2.34
C PRO A 39 1.51 -4.54 1.10
N PHE A 40 1.71 -5.43 0.12
CA PHE A 40 0.96 -5.39 -1.14
C PHE A 40 -0.54 -5.60 -0.92
N ILE A 41 -0.94 -6.44 0.03
CA ILE A 41 -2.37 -6.69 0.32
C ILE A 41 -3.05 -5.40 0.79
N ALA A 42 -2.45 -4.71 1.77
CA ALA A 42 -3.01 -3.47 2.30
C ALA A 42 -3.09 -2.37 1.23
N ILE A 43 -2.06 -2.24 0.39
CA ILE A 43 -2.05 -1.30 -0.73
C ILE A 43 -3.13 -1.64 -1.76
N ALA A 44 -3.24 -2.91 -2.16
CA ALA A 44 -4.25 -3.36 -3.13
C ALA A 44 -5.68 -3.13 -2.62
N PHE A 45 -5.93 -3.27 -1.31
CA PHE A 45 -7.22 -2.90 -0.71
C PHE A 45 -7.54 -1.42 -0.94
N VAL A 46 -6.58 -0.52 -0.64
CA VAL A 46 -6.76 0.92 -0.83
C VAL A 46 -6.97 1.25 -2.31
N LEU A 47 -6.11 0.76 -3.20
CA LEU A 47 -6.19 1.05 -4.63
C LEU A 47 -7.46 0.47 -5.27
N GLY A 48 -7.86 -0.76 -4.90
CA GLY A 48 -9.09 -1.39 -5.36
C GLY A 48 -10.35 -0.63 -4.95
N ASN A 49 -10.37 -0.04 -3.74
CA ASN A 49 -11.46 0.84 -3.31
C ASN A 49 -11.60 2.07 -4.22
N PHE A 50 -10.49 2.64 -4.67
CA PHE A 50 -10.51 3.76 -5.61
C PHE A 50 -10.81 3.34 -7.05
N TYR A 51 -10.32 2.18 -7.49
CA TYR A 51 -10.50 1.68 -8.86
C TYR A 51 -11.97 1.65 -9.30
N ASN A 52 -12.88 1.28 -8.40
CA ASN A 52 -14.32 1.22 -8.70
C ASN A 52 -14.96 2.59 -8.97
N ARG A 53 -14.33 3.69 -8.54
CA ARG A 53 -14.85 5.06 -8.66
C ARG A 53 -14.01 5.93 -9.61
N ALA A 54 -12.90 5.39 -10.09
CA ALA A 54 -11.91 6.06 -10.91
C ALA A 54 -12.35 6.23 -12.37
N ASP A 55 -11.91 7.33 -12.99
CA ASP A 55 -11.94 7.49 -14.45
C ASP A 55 -10.89 6.58 -15.12
N ALA A 56 -10.90 6.55 -16.46
CA ALA A 56 -9.98 5.71 -17.23
C ALA A 56 -8.51 6.04 -16.96
N THR A 57 -8.16 7.33 -16.91
CA THR A 57 -6.78 7.78 -16.70
C THR A 57 -6.26 7.39 -15.32
N PHE A 58 -7.10 7.45 -14.28
CA PHE A 58 -6.69 7.05 -12.94
C PHE A 58 -6.63 5.52 -12.79
N LYS A 59 -7.48 4.77 -13.49
CA LYS A 59 -7.37 3.30 -13.56
C LYS A 59 -6.03 2.87 -14.17
N GLU A 60 -5.61 3.50 -15.27
CA GLU A 60 -4.30 3.24 -15.88
C GLU A 60 -3.14 3.44 -14.88
N LYS A 61 -3.19 4.50 -14.06
CA LYS A 61 -2.17 4.73 -13.01
C LYS A 61 -2.15 3.62 -11.95
N ILE A 62 -3.31 3.10 -11.57
CA ILE A 62 -3.40 1.97 -10.64
C ILE A 62 -2.85 0.70 -11.29
N ASP A 63 -3.21 0.44 -12.54
CA ASP A 63 -2.76 -0.73 -13.29
C ASP A 63 -1.24 -0.71 -13.52
N ASP A 64 -0.67 0.46 -13.84
CA ASP A 64 0.78 0.67 -13.96
C ASP A 64 1.51 0.40 -12.63
N PHE A 65 0.96 0.88 -11.51
CA PHE A 65 1.52 0.62 -10.19
C PHE A 65 1.50 -0.87 -9.85
N ILE A 66 0.37 -1.53 -10.07
CA ILE A 66 0.21 -2.97 -9.82
C ILE A 66 1.19 -3.76 -10.70
N GLY A 67 1.29 -3.42 -11.98
CA GLY A 67 2.22 -4.05 -12.91
C GLY A 67 3.68 -3.87 -12.49
N LYS A 68 4.07 -2.67 -12.03
CA LYS A 68 5.42 -2.37 -11.55
C LYS A 68 5.83 -3.20 -10.33
N TYR A 69 4.92 -3.44 -9.40
CA TYR A 69 5.20 -4.12 -8.12
C TYR A 69 4.69 -5.56 -8.05
N TYR A 70 4.12 -6.10 -9.13
CA TYR A 70 3.52 -7.44 -9.16
C TYR A 70 4.47 -8.54 -8.67
N ILE A 71 5.75 -8.49 -9.05
CA ILE A 71 6.75 -9.50 -8.66
C ILE A 71 7.13 -9.46 -7.17
N GLU A 72 6.75 -8.39 -6.46
CA GLU A 72 6.94 -8.27 -5.02
C GLU A 72 5.72 -8.74 -4.22
N MET A 73 4.63 -9.11 -4.89
CA MET A 73 3.44 -9.64 -4.25
C MET A 73 3.78 -10.89 -3.43
N GLY A 74 3.28 -10.93 -2.18
CA GLY A 74 3.53 -12.02 -1.23
C GLY A 74 4.85 -11.92 -0.48
N LYS A 75 5.68 -10.90 -0.74
CA LYS A 75 6.91 -10.62 0.02
C LYS A 75 6.65 -9.61 1.13
N SER A 76 7.32 -9.82 2.26
CA SER A 76 7.45 -8.83 3.32
C SER A 76 8.34 -7.66 2.91
N MET A 77 8.25 -6.58 3.68
CA MET A 77 9.14 -5.41 3.49
C MET A 77 10.62 -5.74 3.66
N GLU A 78 10.94 -6.71 4.51
CA GLU A 78 12.32 -7.15 4.70
C GLU A 78 12.84 -7.91 3.48
N GLU A 79 12.04 -8.82 2.92
CA GLU A 79 12.37 -9.58 1.71
C GLU A 79 12.49 -8.70 0.46
N MET A 80 11.73 -7.61 0.38
CA MET A 80 11.84 -6.64 -0.73
C MET A 80 13.12 -5.80 -0.67
N GLY A 81 13.63 -5.52 0.53
CA GLY A 81 14.75 -4.62 0.76
C GLY A 81 14.40 -3.13 0.72
N GLU A 82 15.27 -2.31 1.33
CA GLU A 82 15.02 -0.88 1.61
C GLU A 82 14.65 -0.07 0.38
N GLU A 83 15.44 -0.14 -0.69
CA GLU A 83 15.22 0.67 -1.89
C GLU A 83 13.89 0.36 -2.59
N LYS A 84 13.48 -0.91 -2.56
CA LYS A 84 12.20 -1.34 -3.15
C LYS A 84 11.03 -0.86 -2.30
N VAL A 85 11.11 -1.02 -0.98
CA VAL A 85 10.09 -0.54 -0.03
C VAL A 85 9.92 0.97 -0.13
N LYS A 86 11.02 1.71 -0.15
CA LYS A 86 11.01 3.17 -0.27
C LYS A 86 10.34 3.63 -1.56
N SER A 87 10.65 2.97 -2.67
CA SER A 87 10.02 3.25 -3.97
C SER A 87 8.52 2.93 -3.94
N LEU A 88 8.15 1.76 -3.42
CA LEU A 88 6.76 1.31 -3.32
C LEU A 88 5.89 2.26 -2.49
N VAL A 89 6.37 2.69 -1.30
CA VAL A 89 5.63 3.62 -0.44
C VAL A 89 5.53 5.00 -1.08
N LYS A 90 6.61 5.48 -1.72
CA LYS A 90 6.60 6.77 -2.43
C LYS A 90 5.55 6.78 -3.54
N ASP A 91 5.57 5.78 -4.41
CA ASP A 91 4.66 5.70 -5.55
C ASP A 91 3.21 5.51 -5.09
N PHE A 92 3.00 4.72 -4.03
CA PHE A 92 1.68 4.54 -3.43
C PHE A 92 1.10 5.87 -2.93
N HIS A 93 1.89 6.66 -2.19
CA HIS A 93 1.44 7.97 -1.72
C HIS A 93 1.19 8.95 -2.87
N GLN A 94 1.98 8.90 -3.95
CA GLN A 94 1.73 9.75 -5.12
C GLN A 94 0.37 9.46 -5.74
N ILE A 95 0.00 8.18 -5.89
CA ILE A 95 -1.32 7.78 -6.41
C ILE A 95 -2.42 8.27 -5.49
N VAL A 96 -2.31 8.02 -4.19
CA VAL A 96 -3.33 8.42 -3.20
C VAL A 96 -3.48 9.94 -3.11
N SER A 97 -2.40 10.71 -3.24
CA SER A 97 -2.44 12.19 -3.21
C SER A 97 -3.08 12.82 -4.45
N THR A 98 -3.27 12.05 -5.52
CA THR A 98 -3.87 12.52 -6.77
C THR A 98 -5.40 12.37 -6.76
N ILE A 99 -5.97 11.82 -5.67
CA ILE A 99 -7.39 11.52 -5.49
C ILE A 99 -8.14 12.72 -4.91
#